data_AF-A0A094ZD20-F1
#
_entry.id   AF-A0A094ZD20-F1
#
_cell.length_a   1.000
_cell.length_b   1.000
_cell.length_c   1.000
_cell.angle_alpha   90.00
_cell.angle_beta   90.00
_cell.angle_gamma   90.00
#
_symmetry.space_group_name_H-M   'P 1'
#
loop_
_entity.id
_entity.type
_entity.pdbx_description
1 polymer ?
#
loop_
_entity_poly.entity_id
_entity_poly.type
_entity_poly.pdbx_seq_one_letter_code
_entity_poly.pdbx_strand_id
1 'polypeptide(L)'
;MNQYLHYDQYTLSSQEVEVQLDILNKTSTQINDLERRLEISRDAYRKVLSDQSDKLQKLSKKLGKCILRTRPYNELKQKQTHYRKEIQLAALKYENAISTLNAARDTLAKLEACVLEPGVRDPNTLESLNQSITDFNNANKSLNNAKLEHEKLMEIYATNEQSLRCLEKRLRFDIQKAKPYYTMYDHFMLKMEDEKVTLYNIQQRISTH
;
A
#
# COMPACT_ATOMS: atom_id res chain seq x y z
N MET A 1 -48.38 -52.69 7.73
CA MET A 1 -47.22 -51.77 7.68
C MET A 1 -46.70 -51.74 6.26
N ASN A 2 -47.13 -50.75 5.47
CA ASN A 2 -46.43 -50.34 4.27
C ASN A 2 -46.55 -48.81 4.25
N GLN A 3 -45.50 -48.16 4.74
CA GLN A 3 -45.37 -46.71 4.73
C GLN A 3 -45.26 -46.26 3.28
N TYR A 4 -46.21 -45.41 2.87
CA TYR A 4 -46.09 -44.60 1.68
C TYR A 4 -44.79 -43.80 1.76
N LEU A 5 -43.86 -44.09 0.85
CA LEU A 5 -42.73 -43.22 0.55
C LEU A 5 -43.30 -41.92 -0.03
N HIS A 6 -43.47 -40.92 0.83
CA HIS A 6 -43.70 -39.54 0.45
C HIS A 6 -42.41 -39.04 -0.21
N TYR A 7 -42.31 -39.23 -1.53
CA TYR A 7 -41.37 -38.47 -2.33
C TYR A 7 -41.94 -37.05 -2.40
N ASP A 8 -41.61 -36.22 -1.42
CA ASP A 8 -41.62 -34.78 -1.60
C ASP A 8 -40.50 -34.44 -2.59
N GLN A 9 -40.81 -34.62 -3.87
CA GLN A 9 -40.09 -34.00 -4.95
C GLN A 9 -40.29 -32.50 -4.79
N TYR A 10 -39.24 -31.82 -4.35
CA TYR A 10 -39.02 -30.40 -4.65
C TYR A 10 -39.07 -30.23 -6.18
N THR A 11 -40.28 -30.13 -6.72
CA THR A 11 -40.50 -29.95 -8.15
C THR A 11 -40.45 -28.45 -8.35
N LEU A 12 -39.26 -27.93 -8.65
CA LEU A 12 -39.13 -26.56 -9.15
C LEU A 12 -40.17 -26.39 -10.26
N SER A 13 -40.92 -25.28 -10.23
CA SER A 13 -41.81 -24.93 -11.32
C SER A 13 -41.01 -24.90 -12.63
N SER A 14 -41.58 -25.34 -13.75
CA SER A 14 -40.91 -25.31 -15.06
C SER A 14 -40.28 -23.95 -15.37
N GLN A 15 -40.89 -22.87 -14.86
CA GLN A 15 -40.40 -21.51 -15.01
C GLN A 15 -39.21 -21.17 -14.08
N GLU A 16 -39.16 -21.76 -12.89
CA GLU A 16 -37.99 -21.65 -12.00
C GLU A 16 -36.80 -22.42 -12.57
N VAL A 17 -37.03 -23.60 -13.16
CA VAL A 17 -35.99 -24.37 -13.86
C VAL A 17 -35.43 -23.56 -15.03
N GLU A 18 -36.29 -22.92 -15.82
CA GLU A 18 -35.89 -22.10 -16.97
C GLU A 18 -35.04 -20.90 -16.55
N VAL A 19 -35.43 -20.19 -15.48
CA VAL A 19 -34.64 -19.07 -14.93
C VAL A 19 -33.28 -19.54 -14.41
N GLN A 20 -33.22 -20.67 -13.69
CA GLN A 20 -31.95 -21.18 -13.17
C GLN A 20 -31.01 -21.64 -14.30
N LEU A 21 -31.55 -22.22 -15.37
CA LEU A 21 -30.77 -22.59 -16.57
C LEU A 21 -30.25 -21.35 -17.32
N ASP A 22 -31.05 -20.28 -17.42
CA ASP A 22 -30.61 -19.03 -18.02
C ASP A 22 -29.49 -18.37 -17.19
N ILE A 23 -29.61 -18.37 -15.85
CA ILE A 23 -28.53 -17.91 -14.95
C ILE A 23 -27.29 -18.77 -15.14
N LEU A 24 -27.42 -20.10 -15.16
CA LEU A 24 -26.28 -21.01 -15.35
C LEU A 24 -25.57 -20.77 -16.68
N ASN A 25 -26.33 -20.61 -17.78
CA ASN A 25 -25.78 -20.33 -19.10
C ASN A 25 -25.08 -18.97 -19.16
N LYS A 26 -25.67 -17.94 -18.53
CA LYS A 26 -25.06 -16.60 -18.41
C LYS A 26 -23.77 -16.66 -17.61
N THR A 27 -23.77 -17.30 -16.43
CA THR A 27 -22.59 -17.45 -15.58
C THR A 27 -21.51 -18.27 -16.29
N SER A 28 -21.87 -19.38 -16.95
CA SER A 28 -20.93 -20.19 -17.75
C SER A 28 -20.28 -19.38 -18.87
N THR A 29 -21.06 -18.57 -19.59
CA THR A 29 -20.53 -17.67 -20.64
C THR A 29 -19.58 -16.61 -20.06
N GLN A 30 -19.91 -16.05 -18.90
CA GLN A 30 -19.07 -15.09 -18.20
C GLN A 30 -17.74 -15.71 -17.73
N ILE A 31 -17.78 -16.91 -17.16
CA ILE A 31 -16.58 -17.66 -16.75
C ILE A 31 -15.69 -17.91 -17.98
N ASN A 32 -16.26 -18.42 -19.07
CA ASN A 32 -15.52 -18.68 -20.31
C ASN A 32 -14.85 -17.41 -20.88
N ASP A 33 -15.51 -16.25 -20.84
CA ASP A 33 -14.91 -14.97 -21.26
C ASP A 33 -13.75 -14.57 -20.33
N LEU A 34 -13.95 -14.66 -19.02
CA LEU A 34 -12.92 -14.33 -18.04
C LEU A 34 -11.69 -15.26 -18.16
N GLU A 35 -11.90 -16.56 -18.37
CA GLU A 35 -10.82 -17.53 -18.61
C GLU A 35 -10.06 -17.23 -19.89
N ARG A 36 -10.77 -16.93 -20.99
CA ARG A 36 -10.14 -16.51 -22.24
C ARG A 36 -9.29 -15.25 -22.03
N ARG A 37 -9.82 -14.24 -21.33
CA ARG A 37 -9.10 -13.00 -21.03
C ARG A 37 -7.89 -13.25 -20.13
N LEU A 38 -8.01 -14.16 -19.18
CA LEU A 38 -6.90 -14.59 -18.33
C LEU A 38 -5.77 -15.19 -19.16
N GLU A 39 -6.08 -16.09 -20.11
CA GLU A 39 -5.04 -16.70 -20.95
C GLU A 39 -4.38 -15.69 -21.88
N ILE A 40 -5.15 -14.80 -22.51
CA ILE A 40 -4.59 -13.69 -23.31
C ILE A 40 -3.65 -12.82 -22.47
N SER A 41 -4.04 -12.50 -21.23
CA SER A 41 -3.23 -11.70 -20.32
C SER A 41 -1.96 -12.44 -19.87
N ARG A 42 -2.03 -13.76 -19.65
CA ARG A 42 -0.88 -14.61 -19.31
C ARG A 42 0.11 -14.68 -20.47
N ASP A 43 -0.37 -14.82 -21.69
CA ASP A 43 0.49 -14.86 -22.88
C ASP A 43 1.15 -13.51 -23.15
N ALA A 44 0.42 -12.41 -22.98
CA ALA A 44 0.99 -11.06 -23.03
C ALA A 44 2.12 -10.90 -21.99
N TYR A 45 1.88 -11.33 -20.75
CA TYR A 45 2.87 -11.30 -19.67
C TYR A 45 4.11 -12.14 -19.99
N ARG A 46 3.93 -13.39 -20.45
CA ARG A 46 5.04 -14.28 -20.85
C ARG A 46 5.87 -13.64 -21.97
N LYS A 47 5.22 -13.05 -22.97
CA LYS A 47 5.90 -12.38 -24.09
C LYS A 47 6.72 -11.19 -23.61
N VAL A 48 6.14 -10.32 -22.78
CA VAL A 48 6.84 -9.16 -22.22
C VAL A 48 8.01 -9.57 -21.36
N LEU A 49 7.84 -10.60 -20.52
CA LEU A 49 8.91 -11.18 -19.72
C LEU A 49 10.06 -11.65 -20.60
N SER A 50 9.79 -12.41 -21.66
CA SER A 50 10.83 -12.91 -22.58
C SER A 50 11.56 -11.78 -23.30
N ASP A 51 10.80 -10.91 -24.00
CA ASP A 51 11.35 -9.84 -24.83
C ASP A 51 12.22 -8.87 -24.01
N GLN A 52 11.80 -8.53 -22.80
CA GLN A 52 12.51 -7.59 -21.94
C GLN A 52 13.68 -8.25 -21.22
N SER A 53 13.58 -9.53 -20.85
CA SER A 53 14.70 -10.31 -20.30
C SER A 53 15.85 -10.41 -21.30
N ASP A 54 15.55 -10.68 -22.56
CA ASP A 54 16.57 -10.74 -23.63
C ASP A 54 17.27 -9.40 -23.84
N LYS A 55 16.51 -8.30 -23.84
CA LYS A 55 17.07 -6.95 -23.94
C LYS A 55 17.95 -6.62 -22.73
N LEU A 56 17.50 -6.92 -21.52
CA LEU A 56 18.26 -6.71 -20.29
C LEU A 56 19.54 -7.54 -20.27
N GLN A 57 19.48 -8.79 -20.73
CA GLN A 57 20.65 -9.66 -20.82
C GLN A 57 21.69 -9.09 -21.81
N LYS A 58 21.26 -8.58 -22.97
CA LYS A 58 22.15 -7.92 -23.93
C LYS A 58 22.84 -6.69 -23.34
N LEU A 59 22.10 -5.83 -22.64
CA LEU A 59 22.67 -4.66 -21.95
C LEU A 59 23.60 -5.06 -20.80
N SER A 60 23.23 -6.08 -20.03
CA SER A 60 24.03 -6.61 -18.93
C SER A 60 25.38 -7.14 -19.43
N LYS A 61 25.39 -7.92 -20.52
CA LYS A 61 26.63 -8.39 -21.17
C LYS A 61 27.52 -7.23 -21.64
N LYS A 62 26.92 -6.17 -22.20
CA LYS A 62 27.65 -4.99 -22.71
C LYS A 62 28.22 -4.09 -21.61
N LEU A 63 27.50 -3.94 -20.50
CA LEU A 63 27.77 -2.93 -19.46
C LEU A 63 28.18 -3.51 -18.11
N GLY A 64 28.32 -4.84 -17.99
CA GLY A 64 28.40 -5.57 -16.72
C GLY A 64 29.33 -4.98 -15.66
N LYS A 65 30.54 -4.54 -16.04
CA LYS A 65 31.49 -3.90 -15.10
C LYS A 65 30.94 -2.59 -14.51
N CYS A 66 30.33 -1.73 -15.34
CA CYS A 66 29.74 -0.46 -14.89
C CYS A 66 28.48 -0.72 -14.05
N ILE A 67 27.67 -1.72 -14.39
CA ILE A 67 26.49 -2.11 -13.61
C ILE A 67 26.91 -2.56 -12.21
N LEU A 68 27.89 -3.46 -12.10
CA LEU A 68 28.39 -3.94 -10.82
C LEU A 68 28.91 -2.80 -9.93
N ARG A 69 29.68 -1.87 -10.51
CA ARG A 69 30.23 -0.72 -9.76
C ARG A 69 29.16 0.27 -9.31
N THR A 70 28.09 0.45 -10.10
CA THR A 70 27.01 1.41 -9.83
C THR A 70 25.87 0.85 -8.99
N ARG A 71 25.87 -0.46 -8.75
CA ARG A 71 24.85 -1.14 -7.94
C ARG A 71 24.64 -0.52 -6.55
N PRO A 72 25.69 -0.22 -5.74
CA PRO A 72 25.50 0.40 -4.43
C PRO A 72 24.82 1.78 -4.52
N TYR A 73 25.14 2.56 -5.57
CA TYR A 73 24.50 3.85 -5.81
C TYR A 73 23.01 3.68 -6.12
N ASN A 74 22.67 2.71 -6.98
CA ASN A 74 21.28 2.46 -7.34
C ASN A 74 20.44 1.96 -6.15
N GLU A 75 21.00 1.08 -5.32
CA GLU A 75 20.36 0.58 -4.10
C GLU A 75 20.09 1.71 -3.09
N LEU A 76 21.05 2.61 -2.89
CA LEU A 76 20.86 3.78 -2.03
C LEU A 76 19.80 4.75 -2.59
N LYS A 77 19.72 4.90 -3.91
CA LYS A 77 18.70 5.72 -4.58
C LYS A 77 17.29 5.14 -4.42
N GLN A 78 17.15 3.82 -4.48
CA GLN A 78 15.89 3.14 -4.17
C GLN A 78 15.51 3.35 -2.70
N LYS A 79 16.46 3.17 -1.76
CA LYS A 79 16.25 3.46 -0.34
C LYS A 79 15.85 4.92 -0.10
N GLN A 80 16.45 5.88 -0.81
CA GLN A 80 16.11 7.29 -0.70
C GLN A 80 14.65 7.56 -1.10
N THR A 81 14.17 6.90 -2.16
CA THR A 81 12.77 7.00 -2.60
C THR A 81 11.82 6.42 -1.54
N HIS A 82 12.20 5.31 -0.91
CA HIS A 82 11.45 4.73 0.21
C HIS A 82 11.42 5.67 1.43
N TYR A 83 12.58 6.12 1.93
CA TYR A 83 12.65 7.04 3.07
C TYR A 83 11.89 8.35 2.82
N ARG A 84 11.90 8.88 1.60
CA ARG A 84 11.10 10.07 1.26
C ARG A 84 9.61 9.84 1.49
N LYS A 85 9.08 8.66 1.13
CA LYS A 85 7.68 8.30 1.39
C LYS A 85 7.42 8.14 2.89
N GLU A 86 8.30 7.44 3.60
CA GLU A 86 8.19 7.26 5.06
C GLU A 86 8.22 8.61 5.81
N ILE A 87 9.10 9.53 5.42
CA ILE A 87 9.17 10.89 5.98
C ILE A 87 7.86 11.64 5.76
N GLN A 88 7.27 11.56 4.57
CA GLN A 88 5.97 12.20 4.28
C GLN A 88 4.86 11.63 5.16
N LEU A 89 4.82 10.31 5.34
CA LEU A 89 3.87 9.66 6.23
C LEU A 89 4.09 10.05 7.70
N ALA A 90 5.34 10.08 8.16
CA ALA A 90 5.69 10.50 9.52
C ALA A 90 5.38 11.98 9.77
N ALA A 91 5.59 12.85 8.77
CA ALA A 91 5.21 14.27 8.84
C ALA A 91 3.70 14.42 8.99
N LEU A 92 2.90 13.69 8.20
CA LEU A 92 1.44 13.70 8.32
C LEU A 92 0.98 13.19 9.68
N LYS A 93 1.58 12.11 10.21
CA LYS A 93 1.30 11.62 11.56
C LYS A 93 1.61 12.69 12.62
N TYR A 94 2.71 13.40 12.48
CA TYR A 94 3.11 14.48 13.39
C TYR A 94 2.11 15.65 13.33
N GLU A 95 1.70 16.10 12.13
CA GLU A 95 0.68 17.13 11.94
C GLU A 95 -0.67 16.74 12.55
N ASN A 96 -1.08 15.48 12.36
CA ASN A 96 -2.30 14.95 12.98
C ASN A 96 -2.18 14.95 14.51
N ALA A 97 -1.04 14.54 15.07
CA ALA A 97 -0.81 14.56 16.50
C ALA A 97 -0.81 15.98 17.09
N ILE A 98 -0.29 16.98 16.36
CA ILE A 98 -0.40 18.40 16.74
C ILE A 98 -1.88 18.80 16.81
N SER A 99 -2.66 18.44 15.78
CA SER A 99 -4.08 18.77 15.72
C SER A 99 -4.86 18.12 16.87
N THR A 100 -4.56 16.86 17.21
CA THR A 100 -5.15 16.17 18.37
C THR A 100 -4.78 16.84 19.68
N LEU A 101 -3.51 17.24 19.86
CA LEU A 101 -3.08 17.94 21.07
C LEU A 101 -3.80 19.29 21.23
N ASN A 102 -3.96 20.04 20.14
CA ASN A 102 -4.69 21.30 20.16
C ASN A 102 -6.17 21.10 20.52
N ALA A 103 -6.82 20.07 19.96
CA ALA A 103 -8.19 19.73 20.33
C ALA A 103 -8.31 19.36 21.82
N ALA A 104 -7.39 18.53 22.34
CA ALA A 104 -7.35 18.18 23.76
C ALA A 104 -7.06 19.38 24.67
N ARG A 105 -6.27 20.35 24.18
CA ARG A 105 -6.01 21.61 24.88
C ARG A 105 -7.27 22.48 24.96
N ASP A 106 -8.02 22.57 23.87
CA ASP A 106 -9.25 23.35 23.81
C ASP A 106 -10.35 22.72 24.69
N THR A 107 -10.44 21.39 24.76
CA THR A 107 -11.37 20.71 25.68
C THR A 107 -10.98 20.93 27.13
N LEU A 108 -9.69 20.82 27.46
CA LEU A 108 -9.18 21.09 28.79
C LEU A 108 -9.49 22.52 29.23
N ALA A 109 -9.20 23.51 28.39
CA ALA A 109 -9.47 24.92 28.69
C ALA A 109 -10.97 25.21 28.93
N LYS A 110 -11.87 24.56 28.18
CA LYS A 110 -13.32 24.66 28.41
C LYS A 110 -13.74 24.07 29.75
N LEU A 111 -13.21 22.90 30.11
CA LEU A 111 -13.51 22.25 31.38
C LEU A 111 -12.95 23.03 32.58
N GLU A 112 -11.74 23.58 32.46
CA GLU A 112 -11.13 24.44 33.47
C GLU A 112 -12.01 25.68 33.74
N ALA A 113 -12.53 26.32 32.68
CA ALA A 113 -13.45 27.45 32.81
C ALA A 113 -14.76 27.06 33.54
N CYS A 114 -15.32 25.89 33.26
CA CYS A 114 -16.53 25.42 33.93
C CYS A 114 -16.33 25.15 35.43
N VAL A 115 -15.15 24.68 35.85
CA VAL A 115 -14.83 24.37 37.27
C VAL A 115 -14.58 25.64 38.09
N LEU A 116 -14.21 26.75 37.45
CA LEU A 116 -14.01 28.06 38.09
C LEU A 116 -15.34 28.77 38.43
N GLU A 117 -16.45 28.39 37.79
CA GLU A 117 -17.78 28.94 38.07
C GLU A 117 -18.30 28.49 39.46
N PRO A 118 -18.77 29.43 40.31
CA PRO A 118 -19.26 29.10 41.63
C PRO A 118 -20.53 28.23 41.56
N GLY A 119 -20.44 26.99 42.05
CA GLY A 119 -21.56 26.03 42.12
C GLY A 119 -21.39 24.77 41.28
N VAL A 120 -20.37 24.71 40.42
CA VAL A 120 -20.10 23.57 39.50
C VAL A 120 -18.88 22.78 39.99
N ARG A 121 -18.97 22.24 41.21
CA ARG A 121 -17.96 21.33 41.79
C ARG A 121 -18.58 19.98 42.15
N ASP A 122 -19.38 19.46 41.24
CA ASP A 122 -19.90 18.11 41.33
C ASP A 122 -18.80 17.07 41.01
N PRO A 123 -18.84 15.87 41.60
CA PRO A 123 -17.84 14.84 41.36
C PRO A 123 -17.63 14.49 39.88
N ASN A 124 -18.69 14.56 39.07
CA ASN A 124 -18.65 14.19 37.65
C ASN A 124 -17.85 15.19 36.79
N THR A 125 -17.89 16.49 37.11
CA THR A 125 -17.10 17.51 36.39
C THR A 125 -15.62 17.43 36.74
N LEU A 126 -15.28 17.14 38.00
CA LEU A 126 -13.90 16.89 38.42
C LEU A 126 -13.32 15.62 37.79
N GLU A 127 -14.11 14.55 37.68
CA GLU A 127 -13.71 13.33 36.96
C GLU A 127 -13.48 13.61 35.47
N SER A 128 -14.39 14.37 34.83
CA SER A 128 -14.24 14.78 33.43
C SER A 128 -12.98 15.62 33.19
N LEU A 129 -12.64 16.51 34.14
CA LEU A 129 -11.39 17.29 34.09
C LEU A 129 -10.16 16.39 34.21
N ASN A 130 -10.14 15.47 35.17
CA ASN A 130 -9.05 14.50 35.35
C ASN A 130 -8.85 13.63 34.09
N GLN A 131 -9.95 13.20 33.46
CA GLN A 131 -9.90 12.47 32.20
C GLN A 131 -9.31 13.34 31.08
N SER A 132 -9.76 14.60 30.93
CA SER A 132 -9.22 15.52 29.92
C SER A 132 -7.73 15.83 30.12
N ILE A 133 -7.25 15.90 31.37
CA ILE A 133 -5.82 16.05 31.69
C ILE A 133 -5.05 14.81 31.24
N THR A 134 -5.60 13.62 31.50
CA THR A 134 -4.99 12.35 31.08
C THR A 134 -4.93 12.27 29.55
N ASP A 135 -6.00 12.67 28.86
CA ASP A 135 -6.08 12.69 27.40
C ASP A 135 -5.09 13.71 26.80
N PHE A 136 -4.97 14.90 27.40
CA PHE A 136 -3.96 15.89 27.01
C PHE A 136 -2.54 15.34 27.16
N ASN A 137 -2.24 14.69 28.29
CA ASN A 137 -0.93 14.08 28.53
C ASN A 137 -0.64 12.95 27.52
N ASN A 138 -1.64 12.11 27.21
CA ASN A 138 -1.51 11.06 26.21
C ASN A 138 -1.31 11.63 24.79
N ALA A 139 -2.04 12.67 24.42
CA ALA A 139 -1.86 13.38 23.15
C ALA A 139 -0.45 13.98 23.04
N ASN A 140 0.05 14.58 24.12
CA ASN A 140 1.40 15.15 24.16
C ASN A 140 2.49 14.08 24.06
N LYS A 141 2.29 12.92 24.71
CA LYS A 141 3.19 11.76 24.56
C LYS A 141 3.20 11.23 23.13
N SER A 142 2.02 11.10 22.51
CA SER A 142 1.88 10.67 21.11
C SER A 142 2.58 11.64 20.15
N LEU A 143 2.41 12.95 20.36
CA LEU A 143 3.09 14.00 19.62
C LEU A 143 4.62 13.87 19.69
N ASN A 144 5.17 13.72 20.91
CA ASN A 144 6.61 13.58 21.11
C ASN A 144 7.17 12.33 20.41
N ASN A 145 6.43 11.21 20.43
CA ASN A 145 6.81 10.00 19.73
C ASN A 145 6.80 10.21 18.20
N ALA A 146 5.75 10.82 17.65
CA ALA A 146 5.64 11.11 16.22
C ALA A 146 6.75 12.07 15.75
N LYS A 147 7.08 13.08 16.56
CA LYS A 147 8.20 13.99 16.32
C LYS A 147 9.53 13.25 16.25
N LEU A 148 9.82 12.42 17.25
CA LEU A 148 11.06 11.66 17.32
C LEU A 148 11.20 10.66 16.15
N GLU A 149 10.11 10.02 15.74
CA GLU A 149 10.09 9.15 14.55
C GLU A 149 10.44 9.93 13.28
N HIS A 150 9.80 11.09 13.08
CA HIS A 150 10.08 11.96 11.94
C HIS A 150 11.54 12.44 11.92
N GLU A 151 12.07 12.90 13.06
CA GLU A 151 13.47 13.36 13.18
C GLU A 151 14.48 12.25 12.87
N LYS A 152 14.25 11.04 13.40
CA LYS A 152 15.09 9.85 13.10
C LYS A 152 15.10 9.53 11.61
N LEU A 153 13.93 9.55 10.97
CA LEU A 153 13.83 9.29 9.53
C LEU A 153 14.57 10.35 8.70
N MET A 154 14.49 11.62 9.11
CA MET A 154 15.23 12.72 8.48
C MET A 154 16.74 12.56 8.60
N GLU A 155 17.25 12.12 9.75
CA GLU A 155 18.67 11.85 9.96
C GLU A 155 19.19 10.70 9.06
N ILE A 156 18.43 9.61 8.99
CA ILE A 156 18.73 8.47 8.10
C ILE A 156 18.75 8.92 6.64
N TYR A 157 17.77 9.73 6.24
CA TYR A 157 17.70 10.29 4.90
C TYR A 157 18.91 11.18 4.58
N ALA A 158 19.30 12.07 5.50
CA ALA A 158 20.46 12.94 5.33
C ALA A 158 21.77 12.13 5.18
N THR A 159 21.95 11.09 6.00
CA THR A 159 23.11 10.18 5.92
C THR A 159 23.15 9.42 4.59
N ASN A 160 21.99 8.95 4.13
CA ASN A 160 21.86 8.30 2.83
C ASN A 160 22.17 9.28 1.69
N GLU A 161 21.67 10.52 1.75
CA GLU A 161 21.93 11.56 0.76
C GLU A 161 23.43 11.90 0.69
N GLN A 162 24.11 12.01 1.83
CA GLN A 162 25.56 12.22 1.85
C GLN A 162 26.30 11.07 1.17
N SER A 163 25.91 9.84 1.45
CA SER A 163 26.48 8.63 0.83
C SER A 163 26.25 8.62 -0.69
N LEU A 164 25.05 8.99 -1.14
CA LEU A 164 24.72 9.14 -2.55
C LEU A 164 25.58 10.19 -3.24
N ARG A 165 25.71 11.38 -2.64
CA ARG A 165 26.58 12.45 -3.18
C ARG A 165 28.03 12.01 -3.30
N CYS A 166 28.54 11.24 -2.33
CA CYS A 166 29.89 10.67 -2.38
C CYS A 166 30.06 9.67 -3.54
N LEU A 167 29.10 8.76 -3.72
CA LEU A 167 29.13 7.79 -4.82
C LEU A 167 28.94 8.46 -6.19
N GLU A 168 28.08 9.46 -6.29
CA GLU A 168 27.84 10.21 -7.52
C GLU A 168 29.12 10.90 -8.00
N LYS A 169 29.85 11.55 -7.08
CA LYS A 169 31.16 12.16 -7.39
C LYS A 169 32.18 11.13 -7.86
N ARG A 170 32.25 9.97 -7.20
CA ARG A 170 33.25 8.92 -7.49
C ARG A 170 32.95 8.12 -8.75
N LEU A 171 31.68 7.88 -9.07
CA LEU A 171 31.23 6.94 -10.10
C LEU A 171 30.48 7.60 -11.26
N ARG A 172 30.56 8.93 -11.42
CA ARG A 172 29.80 9.72 -12.41
C ARG A 172 29.73 9.08 -13.80
N PHE A 173 30.89 8.67 -14.34
CA PHE A 173 30.97 8.06 -15.68
C PHE A 173 30.31 6.68 -15.74
N ASP A 174 30.56 5.83 -14.74
CA ASP A 174 29.95 4.50 -14.67
C ASP A 174 28.42 4.60 -14.51
N ILE A 175 27.94 5.56 -13.69
CA ILE A 175 26.51 5.84 -13.50
C ILE A 175 25.87 6.25 -14.82
N GLN A 176 26.48 7.19 -15.55
CA GLN A 176 25.96 7.64 -16.84
C GLN A 176 25.92 6.52 -17.87
N LYS A 177 26.95 5.66 -17.88
CA LYS A 177 27.06 4.53 -18.80
C LYS A 177 26.08 3.40 -18.46
N ALA A 178 25.80 3.18 -17.17
CA ALA A 178 24.83 2.17 -16.72
C ALA A 178 23.37 2.67 -16.74
N LYS A 179 23.14 3.97 -16.89
CA LYS A 179 21.80 4.59 -16.92
C LYS A 179 20.81 3.88 -17.87
N PRO A 180 21.15 3.53 -19.13
CA PRO A 180 20.21 2.86 -20.04
C PRO A 180 19.72 1.50 -19.52
N TYR A 181 20.59 0.77 -18.81
CA TYR A 181 20.24 -0.51 -18.20
C TYR A 181 19.21 -0.31 -17.09
N TYR A 182 19.47 0.62 -16.15
CA TYR A 182 18.54 0.87 -15.03
C TYR A 182 17.21 1.47 -15.50
N THR A 183 17.20 2.37 -16.48
CA THR A 183 15.93 2.92 -17.01
C THR A 183 15.08 1.85 -17.68
N MET A 184 15.70 0.91 -18.41
CA MET A 184 14.98 -0.18 -19.05
C MET A 184 14.51 -1.21 -18.00
N TYR A 185 15.32 -1.45 -16.97
CA TYR A 185 14.93 -2.28 -15.83
C TYR A 185 13.73 -1.69 -15.09
N ASP A 186 13.74 -0.38 -14.81
CA ASP A 186 12.63 0.30 -14.11
C ASP A 186 11.34 0.26 -14.96
N HIS A 187 11.44 0.51 -16.27
CA HIS A 187 10.30 0.38 -17.18
C HIS A 187 9.76 -1.05 -17.25
N PHE A 188 10.66 -2.03 -17.30
CA PHE A 188 10.29 -3.45 -17.27
C PHE A 188 9.58 -3.80 -15.97
N MET A 189 10.11 -3.39 -14.81
CA MET A 189 9.49 -3.65 -13.51
C MET A 189 8.11 -3.01 -13.40
N LEU A 190 7.94 -1.77 -13.87
CA LEU A 190 6.65 -1.10 -13.87
C LEU A 190 5.61 -1.84 -14.72
N LYS A 191 5.99 -2.24 -15.94
CA LYS A 191 5.11 -2.97 -16.86
C LYS A 191 4.72 -4.34 -16.30
N MET A 192 5.68 -5.04 -15.70
CA MET A 192 5.44 -6.33 -15.05
C MET A 192 4.48 -6.21 -13.86
N GLU A 193 4.58 -5.13 -13.08
CA GLU A 193 3.67 -4.89 -11.96
C GLU A 193 2.24 -4.62 -12.44
N ASP A 194 2.07 -3.82 -13.49
CA ASP A 194 0.77 -3.55 -14.11
C ASP A 194 0.10 -4.82 -14.66
N GLU A 195 0.87 -5.65 -15.36
CA GLU A 195 0.39 -6.93 -15.88
C GLU A 195 0.06 -7.93 -14.75
N LYS A 196 0.85 -7.96 -13.67
CA LYS A 196 0.55 -8.78 -12.47
C LYS A 196 -0.74 -8.35 -11.79
N VAL A 197 -0.95 -7.05 -11.61
CA VAL A 197 -2.19 -6.51 -11.02
C VAL A 197 -3.39 -6.87 -11.90
N THR A 198 -3.24 -6.76 -13.22
CA THR A 198 -4.30 -7.16 -14.17
C THR A 198 -4.62 -8.66 -14.05
N LEU A 199 -3.60 -9.52 -14.03
CA LEU A 199 -3.77 -10.97 -13.84
C LEU A 199 -4.45 -11.29 -12.51
N TYR A 200 -4.01 -10.66 -11.42
CA TYR A 200 -4.59 -10.83 -10.10
C TYR A 200 -6.07 -10.44 -10.10
N ASN A 201 -6.43 -9.30 -10.68
CA ASN A 201 -7.81 -8.83 -10.75
C ASN A 201 -8.71 -9.78 -11.57
N ILE A 202 -8.23 -10.30 -12.71
CA ILE A 202 -9.00 -11.26 -13.52
C ILE A 202 -9.16 -12.58 -12.76
N GLN A 203 -8.10 -13.05 -12.08
CA GLN A 203 -8.16 -14.29 -11.30
C GLN A 203 -9.12 -14.16 -10.11
N GLN A 204 -9.10 -13.04 -9.39
CA GLN A 204 -10.07 -12.78 -8.32
C GLN A 204 -11.50 -12.82 -8.86
N ARG A 205 -11.78 -12.18 -9.99
CA ARG A 205 -13.13 -12.20 -10.61
C ARG A 205 -13.58 -13.61 -10.94
N ILE A 206 -12.70 -14.48 -11.44
CA ILE A 206 -13.04 -15.89 -11.70
C ILE A 206 -13.33 -16.62 -10.38
N SER A 207 -12.53 -16.40 -9.32
CA SER A 207 -12.73 -17.06 -8.02
C SER A 207 -13.94 -16.56 -7.23
N THR A 208 -14.54 -15.43 -7.61
CA THR A 208 -15.72 -14.87 -6.93
C THR A 208 -17.05 -15.34 -7.56
N HIS A 209 -16.98 -16.06 -8.69
CA HIS A 209 -18.12 -16.69 -9.36
C HIS A 209 -18.21 -18.17 -9.01
#